data_AF-A0A2M8S966-F1
#
_entry.id   AF-A0A2M8S966-F1
#
_cell.length_a   1.000
_cell.length_b   1.000
_cell.length_c   1.000
_cell.angle_alpha   90.00
_cell.angle_beta   90.00
_cell.angle_gamma   90.00
#
_symmetry.space_group_name_H-M   'P 1'
#
loop_
_entity.id
_entity.type
_entity.pdbx_description
1 polymer ?
#
loop_
_entity_poly.entity_id
_entity_poly.type
_entity_poly.pdbx_seq_one_letter_code
_entity_poly.pdbx_strand_id
1 'polypeptide(L)'
;MEQVSIVSAQGSVFDLVDALGTGSGQRAQKMLHQLLESEDPFQLWGMVIRQFRLLLLAREVIESRGNQNDVEKALGVHSYVAQKVYAQARQFSMSALESIYHKLLRIDEGAKTGQVPLDLALDMLVVELAGK
;
A
#
# COMPACT_ATOMS: atom_id res chain seq x y z
N MET A 1 0.57 25.04 5.18
CA MET A 1 -0.47 24.09 5.63
C MET A 1 -0.34 22.71 4.96
N GLU A 2 0.49 22.52 3.93
CA GLU A 2 0.61 21.23 3.21
C GLU A 2 1.19 20.04 4.00
N GLN A 3 2.06 20.26 5.00
CA GLN A 3 2.69 19.13 5.72
C GLN A 3 1.72 18.33 6.59
N VAL A 4 0.62 18.94 7.05
CA VAL A 4 -0.35 18.23 7.91
C VAL A 4 -1.21 17.26 7.09
N SER A 5 -1.54 17.60 5.84
CA SER A 5 -2.37 16.77 4.96
C SER A 5 -1.65 15.48 4.53
N ILE A 6 -0.36 15.58 4.20
CA ILE A 6 0.43 14.45 3.69
C ILE A 6 0.63 13.38 4.78
N VAL A 7 0.85 13.79 6.04
CA VAL A 7 1.02 12.86 7.16
C VAL A 7 -0.28 12.13 7.49
N SER A 8 -1.43 12.82 7.43
CA SER A 8 -2.74 12.18 7.61
C SER A 8 -3.07 11.22 6.46
N ALA A 9 -2.80 11.61 5.21
CA ALA A 9 -3.04 10.78 4.04
C ALA A 9 -2.19 9.49 4.07
N GLN A 10 -0.92 9.61 4.45
CA GLN A 10 -0.04 8.45 4.63
C GLN A 10 -0.56 7.52 5.75
N GLY A 11 -1.06 8.10 6.85
CA GLY A 11 -1.75 7.36 7.91
C GLY A 11 -2.92 6.53 7.38
N SER A 12 -3.80 7.16 6.60
CA SER A 12 -4.95 6.51 5.99
C SER A 12 -4.57 5.41 4.98
N VAL A 13 -3.45 5.57 4.25
CA VAL A 13 -2.91 4.51 3.35
C VAL A 13 -2.40 3.31 4.15
N PHE A 14 -1.78 3.52 5.33
CA PHE A 14 -1.46 2.40 6.21
C PHE A 14 -2.73 1.65 6.61
N ASP A 15 -3.77 2.36 7.03
CA ASP A 15 -5.00 1.72 7.48
C ASP A 15 -5.72 0.97 6.33
N LEU A 16 -5.69 1.50 5.10
CA LEU A 16 -6.16 0.80 3.89
C LEU A 16 -5.42 -0.54 3.70
N VAL A 17 -4.08 -0.51 3.75
CA VAL A 17 -3.25 -1.70 3.55
C VAL A 17 -3.41 -2.72 4.68
N ASP A 18 -3.63 -2.27 5.92
CA ASP A 18 -3.94 -3.15 7.05
C ASP A 18 -5.30 -3.84 6.85
N ALA A 19 -6.31 -3.12 6.37
CA ALA A 19 -7.60 -3.70 6.02
C ALA A 19 -7.49 -4.74 4.90
N LEU A 20 -6.63 -4.51 3.91
CA LEU A 20 -6.32 -5.47 2.84
C LEU A 20 -5.61 -6.71 3.38
N GLY A 21 -4.61 -6.55 4.25
CA GLY A 21 -3.84 -7.68 4.81
C GLY A 21 -4.64 -8.54 5.78
N THR A 22 -5.68 -7.98 6.40
CA THR A 22 -6.61 -8.69 7.28
C THR A 22 -7.82 -9.30 6.56
N GLY A 23 -7.91 -9.16 5.23
CA GLY A 23 -9.03 -9.68 4.43
C GLY A 23 -10.35 -8.94 4.64
N SER A 24 -10.33 -7.74 5.22
CA SER A 24 -11.54 -6.96 5.50
C SER A 24 -11.92 -6.08 4.31
N GLY A 25 -12.50 -6.69 3.27
CA GLY A 25 -12.81 -5.97 2.02
C GLY A 25 -13.76 -4.80 2.17
N GLN A 26 -14.80 -4.94 3.00
CA GLN A 26 -15.72 -3.83 3.26
C GLN A 26 -15.02 -2.65 3.94
N ARG A 27 -14.08 -2.94 4.86
CA ARG A 27 -13.28 -1.89 5.50
C ARG A 27 -12.32 -1.27 4.49
N ALA A 28 -11.61 -2.08 3.69
CA ALA A 28 -10.67 -1.60 2.69
C ALA A 28 -11.35 -0.68 1.66
N GLN A 29 -12.53 -1.06 1.15
CA GLN A 29 -13.31 -0.21 0.24
C GLN A 29 -13.70 1.11 0.88
N LYS A 30 -14.21 1.07 2.12
CA LYS A 30 -14.56 2.29 2.85
C LYS A 30 -13.35 3.23 3.01
N MET A 31 -12.18 2.68 3.35
CA MET A 31 -10.96 3.47 3.50
C MET A 31 -10.47 4.05 2.17
N LEU A 32 -10.58 3.29 1.08
CA LEU A 32 -10.27 3.78 -0.26
C LEU A 32 -11.15 4.97 -0.64
N HIS A 33 -12.47 4.87 -0.45
CA HIS A 33 -13.39 5.95 -0.82
C HIS A 33 -13.14 7.21 0.01
N GLN A 34 -12.86 7.08 1.30
CA GLN A 34 -12.45 8.21 2.14
C GLN A 34 -11.17 8.88 1.65
N LEU A 35 -10.19 8.09 1.19
CA LEU A 35 -8.96 8.62 0.59
C LEU A 35 -9.22 9.31 -0.74
N LEU A 36 -10.11 8.78 -1.60
CA LEU A 36 -10.46 9.40 -2.88
C LEU A 36 -11.29 10.68 -2.73
N GLU A 37 -12.00 10.86 -1.60
CA GLU A 37 -12.70 12.10 -1.28
C GLU A 37 -11.74 13.23 -0.88
N SER A 38 -10.58 12.90 -0.28
CA SER A 38 -9.64 13.89 0.26
C SER A 38 -8.38 14.08 -0.58
N GLU A 39 -7.96 13.07 -1.33
CA GLU A 39 -6.69 13.05 -2.07
C GLU A 39 -6.92 13.00 -3.59
N ASP A 40 -5.99 13.60 -4.34
CA ASP A 40 -5.93 13.41 -5.78
C ASP A 40 -5.62 11.92 -6.11
N PRO A 41 -6.34 11.28 -7.06
CA PRO A 41 -6.13 9.87 -7.39
C PRO A 41 -4.69 9.53 -7.79
N PHE A 42 -3.97 10.43 -8.47
CA PHE A 42 -2.57 10.18 -8.85
C PHE A 42 -1.62 10.27 -7.66
N GLN A 43 -1.88 11.19 -6.73
CA GLN A 43 -1.14 11.26 -5.47
C GLN A 43 -1.38 10.01 -4.62
N LEU A 44 -2.64 9.60 -4.46
CA LEU A 44 -3.02 8.38 -3.76
C LEU A 44 -2.36 7.16 -4.39
N TRP A 45 -2.39 7.06 -5.71
CA TRP A 45 -1.73 6.00 -6.45
C TRP A 45 -0.23 5.90 -6.16
N GLY A 46 0.47 7.04 -6.18
CA GLY A 46 1.89 7.11 -5.81
C GLY A 46 2.16 6.64 -4.38
N MET A 47 1.27 6.98 -3.43
CA MET A 47 1.36 6.52 -2.04
C MET A 47 1.13 5.01 -1.92
N VAL A 48 0.15 4.45 -2.64
CA VAL A 48 -0.13 3.01 -2.66
C VAL A 48 1.05 2.23 -3.24
N ILE A 49 1.61 2.65 -4.38
CA ILE A 49 2.79 2.02 -4.98
C ILE A 49 3.97 2.03 -4.00
N ARG A 50 4.23 3.19 -3.40
CA ARG A 50 5.30 3.31 -2.41
C ARG A 50 5.08 2.36 -1.25
N GLN A 51 3.86 2.26 -0.72
CA GLN A 51 3.57 1.41 0.42
C GLN A 51 3.82 -0.07 0.09
N PHE A 52 3.31 -0.58 -1.03
CA PHE A 52 3.56 -1.97 -1.43
C PHE A 52 5.04 -2.26 -1.72
N ARG A 53 5.80 -1.30 -2.25
CA ARG A 53 7.26 -1.42 -2.39
C ARG A 53 7.95 -1.58 -1.03
N LEU A 54 7.54 -0.79 -0.03
CA LEU A 54 8.09 -0.92 1.33
C LEU A 54 7.75 -2.28 1.94
N LEU A 55 6.52 -2.78 1.75
CA LEU A 55 6.15 -4.11 2.23
C LEU A 55 6.97 -5.22 1.58
N LEU A 56 7.21 -5.15 0.27
CA LEU A 56 8.02 -6.13 -0.46
C LEU A 56 9.45 -6.19 0.11
N LEU A 57 10.11 -5.04 0.23
CA LEU A 57 11.47 -4.96 0.79
C LEU A 57 11.52 -5.42 2.25
N ALA A 58 10.53 -5.02 3.07
CA ALA A 58 10.46 -5.47 4.45
C ALA A 58 10.22 -6.98 4.55
N ARG A 59 9.45 -7.57 3.63
CA ARG A 59 9.23 -9.00 3.56
C ARG A 59 10.53 -9.76 3.28
N GLU A 60 11.37 -9.27 2.39
CA GLU A 60 12.70 -9.86 2.11
C GLU A 60 13.58 -9.90 3.35
N VAL A 61 13.59 -8.80 4.11
CA VAL A 61 14.32 -8.71 5.39
C VAL A 61 13.77 -9.72 6.40
N ILE A 62 12.45 -9.84 6.52
CA ILE A 62 11.80 -10.79 7.43
C ILE A 62 12.12 -12.24 7.07
N GLU A 63 12.13 -12.60 5.78
CA GLU A 63 12.49 -13.94 5.32
C GLU A 63 13.95 -14.29 5.59
N SER A 64 14.82 -13.27 5.59
CA SER A 64 16.21 -13.37 6.02
C SER A 64 16.37 -13.39 7.56
N ARG A 65 15.28 -13.57 8.31
CA ARG A 65 15.20 -13.54 9.79
C ARG A 65 15.54 -12.19 10.43
N GLY A 66 15.44 -11.11 9.66
CA GLY A 66 15.59 -9.74 10.17
C GLY A 66 14.40 -9.30 11.02
N ASN A 67 14.66 -8.38 11.95
CA ASN A 67 13.66 -7.77 12.83
C ASN A 67 13.28 -6.35 12.38
N GLN A 68 12.45 -5.66 13.17
CA GLN A 68 12.02 -4.29 12.88
C GLN A 68 13.19 -3.30 12.69
N ASN A 69 14.26 -3.42 13.49
CA ASN A 69 15.42 -2.53 13.38
C ASN A 69 16.20 -2.81 12.08
N ASP A 70 16.23 -4.05 11.62
CA ASP A 70 16.83 -4.40 10.34
C ASP A 70 16.01 -3.83 9.18
N VAL A 71 14.68 -3.85 9.29
CA VAL A 71 13.77 -3.18 8.33
C VAL A 71 13.99 -1.67 8.33
N GLU A 72 14.08 -1.05 9.50
CA GLU A 72 14.36 0.39 9.61
C GLU A 72 15.65 0.78 8.89
N LYS A 73 16.74 0.03 9.14
CA LYS A 73 18.03 0.24 8.51
C LYS A 73 18.00 -0.04 7.01
N ALA A 74 17.38 -1.14 6.58
CA ALA A 74 17.34 -1.54 5.19
C ALA A 74 16.52 -0.58 4.33
N LEU A 75 15.41 -0.06 4.86
CA LEU A 75 14.51 0.83 4.13
C LEU A 75 14.88 2.31 4.29
N GLY A 76 15.71 2.68 5.28
CA GLY A 76 16.08 4.07 5.55
C GLY A 76 14.90 4.94 5.94
N VAL A 77 13.89 4.37 6.62
CA VAL A 77 12.67 5.07 7.04
C VAL A 77 12.69 5.32 8.56
N HIS A 78 11.88 6.27 9.02
CA HIS A 78 11.76 6.56 10.46
C HIS A 78 11.13 5.37 11.22
N SER A 79 11.48 5.19 12.50
CA SER A 79 11.10 4.03 13.30
C SER A 79 9.59 3.75 13.37
N TYR A 80 8.76 4.81 13.35
CA TYR A 80 7.29 4.67 13.28
C TYR A 80 6.83 4.01 11.97
N VAL A 81 7.39 4.41 10.83
CA VAL A 81 7.09 3.83 9.53
C VAL A 81 7.62 2.39 9.46
N ALA A 82 8.84 2.15 9.95
CA ALA A 82 9.43 0.82 10.02
C ALA A 82 8.55 -0.14 10.83
N GLN A 83 8.04 0.30 11.98
CA GLN A 83 7.12 -0.50 12.81
C GLN A 83 5.84 -0.89 12.05
N LYS A 84 5.20 0.09 11.38
CA LYS A 84 3.97 -0.15 10.62
C LYS A 84 4.21 -1.09 9.44
N VAL A 85 5.26 -0.82 8.65
CA VAL A 85 5.64 -1.66 7.49
C VAL A 85 6.01 -3.07 7.94
N TYR A 86 6.79 -3.23 9.01
CA TYR A 86 7.15 -4.54 9.55
C TYR A 86 5.92 -5.34 9.99
N ALA A 87 4.97 -4.70 10.68
CA ALA A 87 3.73 -5.36 11.11
C ALA A 87 2.88 -5.81 9.91
N GLN A 88 2.71 -4.95 8.91
CA GLN A 88 1.93 -5.23 7.71
C GLN A 88 2.59 -6.29 6.83
N ALA A 89 3.90 -6.23 6.61
CA ALA A 89 4.63 -7.19 5.77
C ALA A 89 4.53 -8.64 6.28
N ARG A 90 4.25 -8.84 7.57
CA ARG A 90 3.99 -10.16 8.16
C ARG A 90 2.62 -10.74 7.82
N GLN A 91 1.67 -9.90 7.40
CA GLN A 91 0.33 -10.32 6.98
C GLN A 91 0.31 -10.84 5.53
N PHE A 92 1.36 -10.58 4.76
CA PHE A 92 1.47 -11.02 3.36
C PHE A 92 2.60 -12.05 3.17
N SER A 93 2.41 -12.97 2.22
CA SER A 93 3.51 -13.78 1.69
C SER A 93 4.32 -12.99 0.65
N MET A 94 5.57 -13.39 0.41
CA MET A 94 6.38 -12.81 -0.67
C MET A 94 5.65 -12.90 -2.03
N SER A 95 5.16 -14.09 -2.37
CA SER A 95 4.43 -14.32 -3.63
C SER A 95 3.18 -13.44 -3.78
N ALA A 96 2.49 -13.14 -2.68
CA ALA A 96 1.35 -12.23 -2.71
C ALA A 96 1.80 -10.79 -3.00
N LEU A 97 2.87 -10.31 -2.35
CA LEU A 97 3.40 -8.97 -2.58
C LEU A 97 3.95 -8.80 -4.00
N GLU A 98 4.67 -9.79 -4.53
CA GLU A 98 5.13 -9.80 -5.93
C GLU A 98 3.94 -9.72 -6.90
N SER A 99 2.91 -10.54 -6.68
CA SER A 99 1.70 -10.53 -7.51
C SER A 99 0.99 -9.18 -7.45
N ILE A 100 0.91 -8.54 -6.27
CA ILE A 100 0.33 -7.21 -6.11
C ILE A 100 1.17 -6.18 -6.86
N TYR A 101 2.49 -6.23 -6.71
CA TYR A 101 3.39 -5.27 -7.34
C TYR A 101 3.33 -5.34 -8.88
N HIS A 102 3.24 -6.54 -9.45
CA HIS A 102 3.00 -6.70 -10.89
C HIS A 102 1.65 -6.14 -11.35
N LYS A 103 0.59 -6.24 -10.53
CA LYS A 103 -0.71 -5.64 -10.84
C LYS A 103 -0.64 -4.12 -10.82
N LEU A 104 0.03 -3.55 -9.82
CA LEU A 104 0.27 -2.11 -9.75
C LEU A 104 0.99 -1.60 -11.00
N LEU A 105 2.03 -2.32 -11.45
CA LEU A 105 2.73 -1.96 -12.69
C LEU A 105 1.80 -1.96 -13.92
N ARG A 106 0.95 -2.97 -14.08
CA ARG A 106 -0.01 -3.03 -15.20
C ARG A 106 -1.01 -1.89 -15.17
N ILE A 107 -1.49 -1.52 -13.98
CA ILE A 107 -2.41 -0.38 -13.82
C ILE A 107 -1.69 0.93 -14.17
N ASP A 108 -0.44 1.10 -13.74
CA ASP A 108 0.37 2.30 -14.05
C ASP A 108 0.58 2.47 -15.57
N GLU A 109 0.87 1.35 -16.26
CA GLU A 109 0.98 1.31 -17.72
C GLU A 109 -0.36 1.62 -18.41
N GLY A 110 -1.46 1.05 -17.92
CA GLY A 110 -2.81 1.28 -18.47
C GLY A 110 -3.32 2.70 -18.24
N ALA A 111 -3.11 3.27 -17.06
CA ALA A 111 -3.49 4.64 -16.72
C ALA A 111 -2.79 5.67 -17.61
N LYS A 112 -1.52 5.44 -17.98
CA LYS A 112 -0.76 6.28 -18.94
C LYS A 112 -1.34 6.27 -20.35
N THR A 113 -2.15 5.27 -20.70
CA THR A 113 -2.84 5.19 -22.00
C THR A 113 -4.26 5.77 -21.99
N GLY A 114 -4.74 6.24 -20.83
CA GLY A 114 -6.06 6.88 -20.67
C GLY A 114 -7.26 5.94 -20.78
N GLN A 115 -7.05 4.62 -20.74
CA GLN A 115 -8.12 3.64 -20.97
C GLN A 115 -9.04 3.44 -19.76
N VAL A 116 -8.54 3.66 -18.55
CA VAL A 116 -9.29 3.45 -17.30
C VAL A 116 -9.03 4.60 -16.33
N PRO A 117 -10.07 5.24 -15.77
CA PRO A 117 -9.95 6.19 -14.67
C PRO A 117 -9.24 5.56 -13.45
N LEU A 118 -8.35 6.31 -12.82
CA LEU A 118 -7.44 5.78 -11.79
C LEU A 118 -8.17 5.41 -10.48
N ASP A 119 -9.23 6.14 -10.16
CA ASP A 119 -10.17 5.83 -9.08
C ASP A 119 -10.84 4.46 -9.30
N LEU A 120 -11.34 4.20 -10.50
CA LEU A 120 -11.92 2.91 -10.85
C LEU A 120 -10.87 1.78 -10.81
N ALA A 121 -9.65 2.05 -11.27
CA ALA A 121 -8.56 1.09 -11.18
C ALA A 121 -8.18 0.74 -9.73
N LEU A 122 -8.18 1.72 -8.84
CA LEU A 122 -7.98 1.54 -7.40
C LEU A 122 -9.11 0.73 -6.77
N ASP A 123 -10.36 0.99 -7.13
CA ASP A 123 -11.53 0.21 -6.66
C ASP A 123 -11.41 -1.26 -7.05
N MET A 124 -11.11 -1.54 -8.32
CA MET A 124 -10.92 -2.90 -8.81
C MET A 124 -9.76 -3.62 -8.10
N LEU A 125 -8.66 -2.90 -7.84
CA LEU A 125 -7.53 -3.43 -7.09
C LEU A 125 -7.98 -3.85 -5.68
N VAL A 126 -8.68 -2.97 -4.95
CA VAL A 126 -9.13 -3.28 -3.58
C VAL A 126 -10.08 -4.48 -3.55
N VAL A 127 -11.04 -4.55 -4.48
CA VAL A 127 -11.95 -5.70 -4.61
C VAL A 127 -11.18 -7.00 -4.82
N GLU A 128 -10.22 -7.00 -5.73
CA GLU A 128 -9.45 -8.21 -6.05
C GLU A 128 -8.54 -8.64 -4.90
N LEU A 129 -7.93 -7.69 -4.19
CA LEU A 129 -7.04 -8.00 -3.08
C LEU A 129 -7.79 -8.45 -1.82
N ALA A 130 -9.01 -7.95 -1.62
CA ALA A 130 -9.83 -8.32 -0.47
C ALA A 130 -10.75 -9.52 -0.71
N GLY A 131 -10.93 -9.96 -1.96
CA GLY A 131 -11.70 -11.14 -2.32
C GLY A 131 -10.94 -12.46 -2.20
N LYS A 132 -9.77 -12.47 -1.55
CA LYS A 132 -9.00 -13.68 -1.25
C LYS A 132 -9.47 -14.37 0.02
#